data_AF-W2M660-F1
#
_entry.id   AF-W2M660-F1
#
_cell.length_a   1.000
_cell.length_b   1.000
_cell.length_c   1.000
_cell.angle_alpha   90.00
_cell.angle_beta   90.00
_cell.angle_gamma   90.00
#
_symmetry.space_group_name_H-M   'P 1'
#
loop_
_entity.id
_entity.type
_entity.pdbx_description
1 polymer ?
#
loop_
_entity_poly.entity_id
_entity_poly.type
_entity_poly.pdbx_seq_one_letter_code
_entity_poly.pdbx_strand_id
1 'polypeptide(L)'
;MLAKASALVCNERNYRKLHRGAGASKRLEAVLFNVRKHMVGSAGILESDVDATRARTFMRSLQGKIARRISAQELEYEVMSLHRVLVGQKKPTERFELSPQWSVERISLLRQYLQCTCESYIRSGWVCAHTLATLSLIGLLDIGAAMTRVQARRAPGRPRIRRSALYTEESENGYFSITRLLPLFLKRSGQPLGWKIVDDFTVSVDGVEETSNFVGQVVGGL
;
A
#
# COMPACT_ATOMS: atom_id res chain seq x y z
N MET A 1 5.05 1.81 2.00
CA MET A 1 4.36 0.52 2.30
C MET A 1 5.26 -0.41 3.09
N LEU A 2 6.51 -0.62 2.64
CA LEU A 2 7.47 -1.52 3.28
C LEU A 2 7.81 -1.18 4.74
N ALA A 3 8.10 0.09 5.04
CA ALA A 3 8.34 0.53 6.42
C ALA A 3 7.16 0.27 7.37
N LYS A 4 5.91 0.38 6.87
CA LYS A 4 4.72 0.03 7.64
C LYS A 4 4.64 -1.48 7.89
N ALA A 5 4.96 -2.30 6.89
CA ALA A 5 5.02 -3.75 7.03
C ALA A 5 6.08 -4.16 8.07
N SER A 6 7.27 -3.53 8.03
CA SER A 6 8.32 -3.73 9.02
C SER A 6 7.86 -3.36 10.44
N ALA A 7 7.17 -2.22 10.61
CA ALA A 7 6.66 -1.79 11.91
C ALA A 7 5.57 -2.72 12.47
N LEU A 8 4.82 -3.41 11.60
CA LEU A 8 3.82 -4.38 12.03
C LEU A 8 4.46 -5.67 12.56
N VAL A 9 5.61 -6.09 12.02
CA VAL A 9 6.27 -7.35 12.39
C VAL A 9 7.39 -7.17 13.41
N CYS A 10 7.88 -5.93 13.63
CA CYS A 10 8.97 -5.67 14.58
C CYS A 10 8.59 -5.94 16.04
N ASN A 11 7.29 -5.91 16.35
CA ASN A 11 6.77 -6.16 17.68
C ASN A 11 5.65 -7.21 17.60
N GLU A 12 5.83 -8.33 18.31
CA GLU A 12 4.86 -9.42 18.34
C GLU A 12 3.51 -9.01 18.93
N ARG A 13 3.47 -7.93 19.73
CA ARG A 13 2.22 -7.35 20.27
C ARG A 13 1.33 -6.75 19.18
N ASN A 14 1.87 -6.48 17.98
CA ASN A 14 1.14 -5.88 16.86
C ASN A 14 0.43 -6.88 15.95
N TYR A 15 0.62 -8.18 16.15
CA TYR A 15 -0.03 -9.18 15.31
C TYR A 15 -0.40 -10.45 16.06
N ARG A 16 -1.35 -11.21 15.50
CA ARG A 16 -1.72 -12.53 16.01
C ARG A 16 -1.97 -13.51 14.87
N LYS A 17 -1.29 -14.65 14.91
CA LYS A 17 -1.48 -15.76 13.97
C LYS A 17 -2.67 -16.63 14.40
N LEU A 18 -3.69 -16.72 13.56
CA LEU A 18 -4.85 -17.59 13.77
C LEU A 18 -4.65 -18.88 12.99
N HIS A 19 -4.75 -20.01 13.71
CA HIS A 19 -4.58 -21.33 13.13
C HIS A 19 -5.90 -22.08 13.13
N ARG A 20 -6.12 -22.91 12.10
CA ARG A 20 -7.23 -23.86 12.00
C ARG A 20 -6.70 -25.28 12.13
N GLY A 21 -7.48 -26.16 12.74
CA GLY A 21 -7.13 -27.56 12.93
C GLY A 21 -6.21 -27.77 14.13
N ALA A 22 -5.89 -29.04 14.38
CA ALA A 22 -5.06 -29.50 15.49
C ALA A 22 -4.00 -30.50 15.01
N GLY A 23 -2.90 -30.60 15.76
CA GLY A 23 -1.79 -31.50 15.45
C GLY A 23 -1.25 -31.30 14.03
N ALA A 24 -1.12 -32.37 13.26
CA ALA A 24 -0.62 -32.37 11.88
C ALA A 24 -1.49 -31.56 10.90
N SER A 25 -2.79 -31.35 11.22
CA SER A 25 -3.70 -30.56 10.37
C SER A 25 -3.64 -29.05 10.67
N LYS A 26 -2.84 -28.63 11.66
CA LYS A 26 -2.75 -27.23 12.08
C LYS A 26 -2.15 -26.39 10.96
N ARG A 27 -2.95 -25.45 10.43
CA ARG A 27 -2.52 -24.53 9.37
C ARG A 27 -2.83 -23.09 9.73
N LEU A 28 -2.00 -22.17 9.25
CA LEU A 28 -2.27 -20.74 9.38
C LEU A 28 -3.47 -20.38 8.50
N GLU A 29 -4.53 -19.87 9.10
CA GLU A 29 -5.74 -19.42 8.40
C GLU A 29 -5.74 -17.91 8.20
N ALA A 30 -5.26 -17.16 9.18
CA ALA A 30 -5.24 -15.72 9.10
C ALA A 30 -4.16 -15.11 10.00
N VAL A 31 -3.79 -13.88 9.70
CA VAL A 31 -3.02 -13.01 10.59
C VAL A 31 -3.83 -11.76 10.86
N LEU A 32 -3.97 -11.41 12.14
CA LEU A 32 -4.55 -10.16 12.58
C LEU A 32 -3.44 -9.15 12.86
N PHE A 33 -3.67 -7.89 12.52
CA PHE A 33 -2.72 -6.79 12.74
C PHE A 33 -3.41 -5.61 13.40
N ASN A 34 -2.69 -4.89 14.26
CA ASN A 34 -3.12 -3.60 14.77
C ASN A 34 -3.32 -2.57 13.65
N VAL A 35 -4.37 -1.76 13.76
CA VAL A 35 -4.43 -0.49 13.05
C VAL A 35 -3.46 0.52 13.68
N ARG A 36 -3.08 1.54 12.91
CA ARG A 36 -2.08 2.54 13.31
C ARG A 36 -2.33 3.19 14.68
N LYS A 37 -3.59 3.45 15.03
CA LYS A 37 -3.99 4.06 16.32
C LYS A 37 -3.57 3.22 17.53
N HIS A 38 -3.52 1.89 17.35
CA HIS A 38 -3.28 0.90 18.40
C HIS A 38 -1.93 0.19 18.28
N MET A 39 -1.08 0.58 17.32
CA MET A 39 0.22 -0.05 17.14
C MET A 39 1.16 0.25 18.33
N VAL A 40 1.66 -0.82 18.93
CA VAL A 40 2.61 -0.80 20.05
C VAL A 40 4.04 -0.54 19.55
N GLY A 41 4.78 0.33 20.25
CA GLY A 41 6.12 0.77 19.84
C GLY A 41 6.10 1.78 18.69
N SER A 42 4.93 2.36 18.43
CA SER A 42 4.78 3.48 17.51
C SER A 42 4.34 4.71 18.32
N ALA A 43 4.44 5.92 17.79
CA ALA A 43 3.92 7.12 18.46
C ALA A 43 2.37 7.15 18.52
N GLY A 44 1.73 5.98 18.64
CA GLY A 44 0.28 5.81 18.76
C GLY A 44 -0.19 6.22 20.15
N ILE A 45 -1.36 6.84 20.18
CA ILE A 45 -1.93 7.43 21.40
C ILE A 45 -2.58 6.35 22.29
N LEU A 46 -3.02 5.23 21.70
CA LEU A 46 -3.79 4.17 22.36
C LEU A 46 -3.20 2.79 22.06
N GLU A 47 -1.91 2.59 22.36
CA GLU A 47 -1.25 1.30 22.15
C GLU A 47 -2.07 0.14 22.77
N SER A 48 -2.30 -0.92 22.00
CA SER A 48 -3.10 -2.05 22.47
C SER A 48 -2.68 -3.32 21.77
N ASP A 49 -2.52 -4.40 22.54
CA ASP A 49 -2.02 -5.67 22.02
C ASP A 49 -3.08 -6.39 21.20
N VAL A 50 -2.64 -7.22 20.25
CA VAL A 50 -3.53 -8.16 19.56
C VAL A 50 -3.73 -9.43 20.40
N ASP A 51 -4.41 -9.27 21.55
CA ASP A 51 -4.69 -10.37 22.46
C ASP A 51 -5.77 -11.35 21.92
N ALA A 52 -5.95 -12.47 22.63
CA ALA A 52 -6.89 -13.51 22.22
C ALA A 52 -8.37 -13.09 22.31
N THR A 53 -8.73 -12.23 23.27
CA THR A 53 -10.10 -11.76 23.48
C THR A 53 -10.48 -10.78 22.39
N ARG A 54 -9.65 -9.76 22.16
CA ARG A 54 -9.81 -8.77 21.09
C ARG A 54 -9.84 -9.42 19.72
N ALA A 55 -8.95 -10.38 19.47
CA ALA A 55 -8.97 -11.17 18.23
C ALA A 55 -10.29 -11.93 18.03
N ARG A 56 -10.83 -12.55 19.09
CA ARG A 56 -12.13 -13.26 19.02
C ARG A 56 -13.29 -12.31 18.77
N THR A 57 -13.36 -11.18 19.48
CA THR A 57 -14.41 -10.18 19.31
C THR A 57 -14.41 -9.62 17.89
N PHE A 58 -13.23 -9.23 17.38
CA PHE A 58 -13.08 -8.76 16.01
C PHE A 58 -13.46 -9.82 14.97
N MET A 59 -13.05 -11.09 15.15
CA MET A 59 -13.45 -12.14 14.21
C MET A 59 -14.95 -12.43 14.22
N ARG A 60 -15.62 -12.27 15.38
CA ARG A 60 -17.08 -12.35 15.50
C ARG A 60 -17.77 -11.18 14.82
N SER A 61 -17.23 -9.96 14.93
CA SER A 61 -17.81 -8.78 14.27
C SER A 61 -17.79 -8.91 12.75
N LEU A 62 -16.73 -9.50 12.18
CA LEU A 62 -16.66 -9.83 10.75
C LEU A 62 -17.72 -10.87 10.30
N GLN A 63 -18.34 -11.61 11.22
CA GLN A 63 -19.45 -12.52 10.96
C GLN A 63 -20.83 -11.88 11.22
N GLY A 64 -20.87 -10.56 11.45
CA GLY A 64 -22.09 -9.83 11.82
C GLY A 64 -22.52 -10.02 13.28
N LYS A 65 -21.68 -10.65 14.12
CA LYS A 65 -21.98 -10.89 15.54
C LYS A 65 -21.40 -9.75 16.38
N ILE A 66 -22.13 -8.64 16.44
CA ILE A 66 -21.79 -7.43 17.22
C ILE A 66 -22.79 -7.29 18.38
N ALA A 67 -22.36 -6.70 19.50
CA ALA A 67 -23.25 -6.42 20.63
C ALA A 67 -24.37 -5.44 20.22
N ARG A 68 -25.62 -5.68 20.69
CA ARG A 68 -26.80 -4.88 20.29
C ARG A 68 -26.78 -3.42 20.75
N ARG A 69 -25.97 -3.08 21.76
CA ARG A 69 -25.87 -1.73 22.35
C ARG A 69 -24.41 -1.29 22.44
N ILE A 70 -23.69 -1.37 21.33
CA ILE A 70 -22.29 -0.96 21.27
C ILE A 70 -22.19 0.57 21.15
N SER A 71 -21.37 1.21 21.98
CA SER A 71 -21.04 2.63 21.85
C SER A 71 -20.10 2.87 20.67
N ALA A 72 -19.96 4.13 20.24
CA ALA A 72 -19.05 4.48 19.15
C ALA A 72 -17.57 4.15 19.48
N GLN A 73 -17.17 4.32 20.75
CA GLN A 73 -15.81 4.02 21.21
C GLN A 73 -15.55 2.51 21.23
N GLU A 74 -16.50 1.73 21.75
CA GLU A 74 -16.43 0.27 21.72
C GLU A 74 -16.46 -0.25 20.29
N LEU A 75 -17.22 0.36 19.38
CA LEU A 75 -17.24 -0.02 17.97
C LEU A 75 -15.86 0.22 17.33
N GLU A 76 -15.25 1.39 17.57
CA GLU A 76 -13.92 1.70 17.07
C GLU A 76 -12.90 0.67 17.58
N TYR A 77 -12.96 0.33 18.87
CA TYR A 77 -12.01 -0.60 19.48
C TYR A 77 -12.28 -2.08 19.13
N GLU A 78 -13.52 -2.55 19.16
CA GLU A 78 -13.85 -3.97 18.97
C GLU A 78 -13.93 -4.38 17.50
N VAL A 79 -14.28 -3.44 16.61
CA VAL A 79 -14.56 -3.72 15.20
C VAL A 79 -13.55 -3.07 14.26
N MET A 80 -13.04 -1.88 14.58
CA MET A 80 -12.18 -1.12 13.67
C MET A 80 -10.70 -1.12 14.07
N SER A 81 -10.34 -1.74 15.19
CA SER A 81 -8.98 -1.67 15.72
C SER A 81 -8.00 -2.68 15.10
N LEU A 82 -8.49 -3.62 14.28
CA LEU A 82 -7.67 -4.66 13.65
C LEU A 82 -7.91 -4.76 12.14
N HIS A 83 -6.90 -5.24 11.43
CA HIS A 83 -7.01 -5.72 10.06
C HIS A 83 -6.76 -7.22 10.01
N ARG A 84 -7.53 -7.93 9.18
CA ARG A 84 -7.34 -9.36 8.92
C ARG A 84 -6.65 -9.56 7.58
N VAL A 85 -5.70 -10.47 7.54
CA VAL A 85 -5.19 -11.08 6.31
C VAL A 85 -5.55 -12.55 6.33
N LEU A 86 -6.42 -13.00 5.42
CA LEU A 86 -6.68 -14.42 5.20
C LEU A 86 -5.51 -15.04 4.43
N VAL A 87 -5.19 -16.27 4.78
CA VAL A 87 -4.14 -17.08 4.14
C VAL A 87 -4.79 -18.28 3.46
N GLY A 88 -4.61 -18.37 2.15
CA GLY A 88 -5.11 -19.42 1.30
C GLY A 88 -4.39 -20.74 1.53
N GLN A 89 -4.97 -21.83 1.02
CA GLN A 89 -4.44 -23.17 1.23
C GLN A 89 -3.29 -23.52 0.27
N LYS A 90 -3.36 -23.00 -0.96
CA LYS A 90 -2.33 -23.23 -1.99
C LYS A 90 -1.16 -22.28 -1.75
N LYS A 91 -0.16 -22.77 -1.02
CA LYS A 91 1.05 -21.99 -0.74
C LYS A 91 1.85 -21.78 -2.03
N PRO A 92 2.29 -20.55 -2.33
CA PRO A 92 3.26 -20.28 -3.39
C PRO A 92 4.53 -21.10 -3.20
N THR A 93 5.02 -21.70 -4.29
CA THR A 93 6.26 -22.50 -4.28
C THR A 93 7.50 -21.61 -4.14
N GLU A 94 7.44 -20.42 -4.75
CA GLU A 94 8.55 -19.47 -4.77
C GLU A 94 8.39 -18.38 -3.70
N ARG A 95 9.55 -17.85 -3.28
CA ARG A 95 9.57 -16.60 -2.51
C ARG A 95 9.25 -15.43 -3.43
N PHE A 96 8.54 -14.46 -2.86
CA PHE A 96 8.31 -13.18 -3.49
C PHE A 96 9.53 -12.28 -3.31
N GLU A 97 9.92 -11.62 -4.38
CA GLU A 97 10.89 -10.53 -4.34
C GLU A 97 10.17 -9.21 -4.58
N LEU A 98 10.56 -8.16 -3.86
CA LEU A 98 10.04 -6.84 -4.15
C LEU A 98 10.70 -6.29 -5.40
N SER A 99 9.92 -6.28 -6.48
CA SER A 99 10.23 -5.55 -7.71
C SER A 99 9.36 -4.29 -7.80
N PRO A 100 9.86 -3.20 -8.43
CA PRO A 100 9.03 -2.06 -8.83
C PRO A 100 7.86 -2.48 -9.75
N GLN A 101 8.03 -3.55 -10.52
CA GLN A 101 7.07 -4.09 -11.45
C GLN A 101 6.82 -5.56 -11.14
N TRP A 102 5.57 -5.91 -10.88
CA TRP A 102 5.15 -7.29 -10.66
C TRP A 102 4.39 -7.77 -11.89
N SER A 103 4.69 -9.00 -12.32
CA SER A 103 3.94 -9.63 -13.39
C SER A 103 2.50 -9.92 -12.97
N VAL A 104 1.60 -10.01 -13.93
CA VAL A 104 0.17 -10.27 -13.68
C VAL A 104 -0.02 -11.62 -13.00
N GLU A 105 0.82 -12.61 -13.32
CA GLU A 105 0.80 -13.95 -12.74
C GLU A 105 1.17 -13.88 -11.26
N ARG A 106 2.22 -13.13 -10.90
CA ARG A 106 2.62 -12.95 -9.49
C ARG A 106 1.57 -12.21 -8.68
N ILE A 107 0.96 -11.17 -9.27
CA ILE A 107 -0.15 -10.46 -8.65
C ILE A 107 -1.33 -11.41 -8.42
N SER A 108 -1.70 -12.20 -9.43
CA SER A 108 -2.83 -13.14 -9.36
C SER A 108 -2.59 -14.22 -8.31
N LEU A 109 -1.38 -14.77 -8.25
CA LEU A 109 -0.96 -15.73 -7.22
C LEU A 109 -1.09 -15.12 -5.82
N LEU A 110 -0.63 -13.88 -5.62
CA LEU A 110 -0.71 -13.21 -4.34
C LEU A 110 -2.16 -12.96 -3.91
N ARG A 111 -3.04 -12.54 -4.84
CA ARG A 111 -4.47 -12.29 -4.58
C ARG A 111 -5.24 -13.56 -4.22
N GLN A 112 -4.90 -14.67 -4.88
CA GLN A 112 -5.49 -15.97 -4.56
C GLN A 112 -5.01 -16.48 -3.21
N TYR A 113 -3.77 -16.17 -2.85
CA TYR A 113 -3.15 -16.65 -1.62
C TYR A 113 -3.44 -15.77 -0.40
N LEU A 114 -3.50 -14.44 -0.53
CA LEU A 114 -3.71 -13.51 0.57
C LEU A 114 -4.85 -12.54 0.27
N GLN A 115 -5.73 -12.34 1.26
CA GLN A 115 -6.80 -11.34 1.16
C GLN A 115 -6.85 -10.50 2.42
N CYS A 116 -6.79 -9.18 2.29
CA CYS A 116 -6.76 -8.27 3.43
C CYS A 116 -8.02 -7.40 3.52
N THR A 117 -8.48 -7.11 4.73
CA THR A 117 -9.64 -6.23 4.99
C THR A 117 -9.30 -4.73 5.00
N CYS A 118 -8.03 -4.35 4.86
CA CYS A 118 -7.64 -2.94 4.93
C CYS A 118 -7.96 -2.18 3.63
N GLU A 119 -8.19 -0.87 3.75
CA GLU A 119 -8.51 0.03 2.64
C GLU A 119 -7.50 -0.07 1.48
N SER A 120 -6.19 -0.09 1.77
CA SER A 120 -5.17 -0.15 0.71
C SER A 120 -5.23 -1.42 -0.13
N TYR A 121 -5.66 -2.54 0.47
CA TYR A 121 -5.87 -3.78 -0.27
C TYR A 121 -7.12 -3.71 -1.12
N ILE A 122 -8.23 -3.18 -0.58
CA ILE A 122 -9.47 -2.99 -1.33
C ILE A 122 -9.25 -2.07 -2.54
N ARG A 123 -8.46 -1.00 -2.37
CA ARG A 123 -8.16 -0.03 -3.43
C ARG A 123 -7.18 -0.54 -4.49
N SER A 124 -6.12 -1.24 -4.08
CA SER A 124 -5.15 -1.80 -5.03
C SER A 124 -5.59 -3.11 -5.66
N GLY A 125 -6.46 -3.85 -4.97
CA GLY A 125 -6.90 -5.19 -5.32
C GLY A 125 -5.95 -6.31 -4.90
N TRP A 126 -4.71 -6.02 -4.43
CA TRP A 126 -3.71 -7.08 -4.21
C TRP A 126 -2.60 -6.78 -3.18
N VAL A 127 -2.22 -5.52 -2.94
CA VAL A 127 -1.05 -5.20 -2.12
C VAL A 127 -1.33 -4.18 -1.03
N CYS A 128 -0.88 -4.49 0.19
CA CYS A 128 -0.89 -3.56 1.31
C CYS A 128 0.24 -3.90 2.28
N ALA A 129 0.43 -3.07 3.31
CA ALA A 129 1.44 -3.34 4.33
C ALA A 129 1.19 -4.69 5.06
N HIS A 130 -0.06 -5.05 5.29
CA HIS A 130 -0.42 -6.29 5.98
C HIS A 130 -0.13 -7.54 5.14
N THR A 131 -0.34 -7.51 3.82
CA THR A 131 0.01 -8.65 2.96
C THR A 131 1.51 -8.86 2.93
N LEU A 132 2.30 -7.80 2.81
CA LEU A 132 3.77 -7.87 2.90
C LEU A 132 4.26 -8.37 4.27
N ALA A 133 3.67 -7.88 5.36
CA ALA A 133 3.95 -8.35 6.72
C ALA A 133 3.63 -9.85 6.86
N THR A 134 2.49 -10.28 6.32
CA THR A 134 2.08 -11.70 6.34
C THR A 134 3.06 -12.57 5.56
N LEU A 135 3.47 -12.15 4.35
CA LEU A 135 4.50 -12.86 3.57
C LEU A 135 5.81 -13.02 4.34
N SER A 136 6.21 -12.00 5.12
CA SER A 136 7.38 -12.08 5.99
C SER A 136 7.21 -13.09 7.12
N LEU A 137 6.06 -13.06 7.80
CA LEU A 137 5.77 -13.96 8.91
C LEU A 137 5.67 -15.44 8.52
N ILE A 138 5.45 -15.74 7.24
CA ILE A 138 5.40 -17.09 6.67
C ILE A 138 6.67 -17.47 5.89
N GLY A 139 7.68 -16.60 5.86
CA GLY A 139 8.97 -16.85 5.21
C GLY A 139 8.96 -16.81 3.68
N LEU A 140 7.94 -16.18 3.07
CA LEU A 140 7.84 -16.00 1.62
C LEU A 140 8.38 -14.65 1.15
N LEU A 141 8.73 -13.74 2.04
CA LEU A 141 9.36 -12.45 1.73
C LEU A 141 10.32 -12.05 2.86
N ASP A 142 11.50 -11.53 2.51
CA ASP A 142 12.39 -10.91 3.48
C ASP A 142 12.22 -9.39 3.43
N ILE A 143 11.54 -8.82 4.44
CA ILE A 143 11.34 -7.37 4.53
C ILE A 143 12.65 -6.64 4.80
N GLY A 144 13.56 -7.23 5.58
CA GLY A 144 14.85 -6.63 5.90
C GLY A 144 15.72 -6.48 4.65
N ALA A 145 15.88 -7.58 3.89
CA ALA A 145 16.59 -7.56 2.62
C ALA A 145 15.88 -6.67 1.57
N ALA A 146 14.56 -6.60 1.59
CA ALA A 146 13.84 -5.71 0.69
C ALA A 146 14.05 -4.22 1.05
N MET A 147 14.16 -3.88 2.33
CA MET A 147 14.41 -2.50 2.78
C MET A 147 15.79 -2.01 2.40
N THR A 148 16.80 -2.88 2.34
CA THR A 148 18.14 -2.51 1.88
C THR A 148 18.20 -2.29 0.37
N ARG A 149 17.43 -3.04 -0.41
CA ARG A 149 17.34 -2.92 -1.88
C ARG A 149 16.55 -1.69 -2.34
N VAL A 150 15.51 -1.31 -1.61
CA VAL A 150 14.76 -0.08 -1.89
C VAL A 150 15.58 1.11 -1.39
N GLN A 151 16.49 1.60 -2.24
CA GLN A 151 17.21 2.85 -1.95
C GLN A 151 16.20 3.92 -1.56
N ALA A 152 16.49 4.63 -0.46
CA ALA A 152 15.72 5.81 -0.08
C ALA A 152 15.66 6.72 -1.30
N ARG A 153 14.44 6.97 -1.83
CA ARG A 153 14.24 8.06 -2.78
C ARG A 153 14.92 9.28 -2.15
N ARG A 154 15.75 9.99 -2.94
CA ARG A 154 16.42 11.23 -2.54
C ARG A 154 15.56 11.97 -1.53
N ALA A 155 16.17 12.41 -0.42
CA ALA A 155 15.49 13.11 0.66
C ALA A 155 14.45 14.06 0.05
N PRO A 156 13.17 13.99 0.47
CA PRO A 156 12.17 14.91 -0.04
C PRO A 156 12.76 16.31 0.10
N GLY A 157 12.85 17.04 -1.01
CA GLY A 157 13.27 18.43 -0.96
C GLY A 157 12.46 19.17 0.11
N ARG A 158 13.04 20.23 0.68
CA ARG A 158 12.49 21.03 1.78
C ARG A 158 10.95 21.00 1.78
N PRO A 159 10.31 20.49 2.86
CA PRO A 159 8.86 20.46 2.94
C PRO A 159 8.31 21.85 2.61
N ARG A 160 7.31 21.92 1.73
CA ARG A 160 6.60 23.18 1.48
C ARG A 160 6.11 23.70 2.84
N ILE A 161 6.43 24.96 3.16
CA ILE A 161 5.91 25.65 4.33
C ILE A 161 4.39 25.46 4.33
N ARG A 162 3.85 24.84 5.39
CA ARG A 162 2.40 24.71 5.54
C ARG A 162 1.82 26.11 5.71
N ARG A 163 0.94 26.53 4.79
CA ARG A 163 0.20 27.78 4.89
C ARG A 163 -0.84 27.67 6.03
N SER A 164 -1.05 28.76 6.75
CA SER A 164 -2.09 28.89 7.77
C SER A 164 -3.48 28.69 7.15
N ALA A 165 -4.44 28.21 7.93
CA ALA A 165 -5.84 28.07 7.51
C ALA A 165 -6.52 29.42 7.17
N LEU A 166 -5.88 30.55 7.50
CA LEU A 166 -6.34 31.91 7.20
C LEU A 166 -5.69 32.51 5.93
N TYR A 167 -5.00 31.70 5.13
CA TYR A 167 -4.28 32.18 3.95
C TYR A 167 -5.23 32.38 2.75
N THR A 168 -5.47 33.62 2.33
CA THR A 168 -6.26 33.99 1.15
C THR A 168 -5.39 34.32 -0.07
N GLU A 169 -5.81 33.85 -1.25
CA GLU A 169 -5.07 33.93 -2.52
C GLU A 169 -4.87 35.37 -3.05
N GLU A 170 -5.64 36.35 -2.56
CA GLU A 170 -5.59 37.75 -3.00
C GLU A 170 -4.28 38.48 -2.67
N SER A 171 -3.42 37.89 -1.83
CA SER A 171 -2.11 38.45 -1.48
C SER A 171 -0.99 38.14 -2.49
N GLU A 172 -1.27 37.42 -3.57
CA GLU A 172 -0.25 37.05 -4.57
C GLU A 172 -0.01 38.14 -5.61
N ASN A 173 0.91 39.07 -5.30
CA ASN A 173 1.83 39.56 -6.34
C ASN A 173 3.04 38.61 -6.38
N GLY A 174 2.97 37.57 -7.23
CA GLY A 174 4.15 36.87 -7.72
C GLY A 174 4.30 35.40 -7.34
N TYR A 175 3.53 34.53 -7.99
CA TYR A 175 3.98 33.14 -8.25
C TYR A 175 4.24 32.85 -9.73
N PHE A 176 3.88 33.79 -10.61
CA PHE A 176 4.07 33.68 -12.05
C PHE A 176 4.55 35.03 -12.60
N SER A 177 5.77 35.07 -13.15
CA SER A 177 6.21 36.24 -13.91
C SER A 177 5.54 36.19 -15.28
N ILE A 178 4.52 37.02 -15.47
CA ILE A 178 3.80 37.17 -16.75
C ILE A 178 4.80 37.48 -17.88
N THR A 179 5.79 38.35 -17.60
CA THR A 179 6.89 38.72 -18.50
C THR A 179 7.76 37.53 -18.91
N ARG A 180 7.82 36.47 -18.09
CA ARG A 180 8.62 35.26 -18.36
C ARG A 180 7.78 34.15 -19.01
N LEU A 181 6.48 34.10 -18.69
CA LEU A 181 5.54 33.13 -19.24
C LEU A 181 5.12 33.45 -20.67
N LEU A 182 4.91 34.73 -21.00
CA LEU A 182 4.55 35.15 -22.36
C LEU A 182 5.58 34.70 -23.42
N PRO A 183 6.89 34.93 -23.25
CA PRO A 183 7.90 34.39 -24.17
C PRO A 183 7.93 32.86 -24.21
N LEU A 184 7.72 32.19 -23.08
CA LEU A 184 7.71 30.72 -22.98
C LEU A 184 6.53 30.10 -23.75
N PHE A 185 5.34 30.68 -23.62
CA PHE A 185 4.14 30.23 -24.34
C PHE A 185 4.21 30.54 -25.83
N LEU A 186 4.76 31.70 -26.21
CA LEU A 186 4.97 32.05 -27.61
C LEU A 186 6.06 31.18 -28.28
N LYS A 187 7.07 30.76 -27.52
CA LYS A 187 8.16 29.89 -28.02
C LYS A 187 7.75 28.41 -28.06
N ARG A 188 6.79 27.99 -27.24
CA ARG A 188 6.25 26.62 -27.19
C ARG A 188 4.74 26.67 -27.01
N SER A 189 4.02 26.95 -28.11
CA SER A 189 2.56 26.98 -28.10
C SER A 189 1.99 25.58 -27.81
N GLY A 190 1.46 25.39 -26.60
CA GLY A 190 0.49 24.33 -26.31
C GLY A 190 0.99 22.89 -26.32
N GLN A 191 2.29 22.61 -26.14
CA GLN A 191 2.72 21.21 -25.98
C GLN A 191 2.47 20.69 -24.55
N PRO A 192 1.82 19.52 -24.40
CA PRO A 192 1.49 18.93 -23.10
C PRO A 192 2.73 18.27 -22.47
N LEU A 193 3.68 19.08 -22.03
CA LEU A 193 4.91 18.63 -21.40
C LEU A 193 4.58 17.88 -20.10
N GLY A 194 5.01 16.62 -20.02
CA GLY A 194 4.79 15.74 -18.87
C GLY A 194 3.46 14.99 -18.85
N TRP A 195 2.63 15.12 -19.89
CA TRP A 195 1.45 14.26 -20.03
C TRP A 195 1.88 12.86 -20.49
N LYS A 196 1.24 11.84 -19.93
CA LYS A 196 1.38 10.45 -20.38
C LYS A 196 0.44 10.26 -21.55
N ILE A 197 0.99 10.05 -22.73
CA ILE A 197 0.22 9.85 -23.95
C ILE A 197 0.42 8.39 -24.36
N VAL A 198 -0.66 7.75 -24.79
CA VAL A 198 -0.62 6.45 -25.46
C VAL A 198 -0.65 6.76 -26.95
N ASP A 199 0.37 6.31 -27.66
CA ASP A 199 0.49 6.51 -29.10
C ASP A 199 0.80 5.16 -29.75
N ASP A 200 0.31 4.97 -30.97
CA ASP A 200 0.39 3.71 -31.70
C ASP A 200 1.67 3.73 -32.54
N PHE A 201 2.64 2.89 -32.21
CA PHE A 201 3.89 2.80 -32.96
C PHE A 201 3.93 1.50 -33.74
N THR A 202 4.27 1.58 -35.03
CA THR A 202 4.61 0.42 -35.85
C THR A 202 6.04 0.00 -35.53
N VAL A 203 6.19 -1.18 -34.92
CA VAL A 203 7.49 -1.75 -34.58
C VAL A 203 7.67 -3.03 -35.38
N SER A 204 8.79 -3.15 -36.09
CA SER A 204 9.17 -4.38 -36.77
C SER A 204 9.82 -5.33 -35.77
N VAL A 205 9.18 -6.48 -35.52
CA VAL A 205 9.76 -7.57 -34.74
C VAL A 205 9.83 -8.79 -35.66
N ASP A 206 11.03 -9.34 -35.83
CA ASP A 206 11.29 -10.50 -36.69
C ASP A 206 10.80 -10.37 -38.15
N GLY A 207 10.84 -9.15 -38.69
CA GLY A 207 10.47 -8.87 -40.09
C GLY A 207 8.99 -8.70 -40.35
N VAL A 208 8.15 -8.76 -39.31
CA VAL A 208 6.71 -8.47 -39.37
C VAL A 208 6.45 -7.15 -38.65
N GLU A 209 5.70 -6.25 -39.29
CA GLU A 209 5.30 -4.98 -38.67
C GLU A 209 4.06 -5.18 -37.80
N GLU A 210 4.19 -4.89 -36.50
CA GLU A 210 3.08 -4.93 -35.56
C GLU A 210 2.88 -3.53 -34.93
N THR A 211 1.62 -3.14 -34.77
CA THR A 211 1.24 -1.93 -34.03
C THR A 211 1.19 -2.23 -32.54
N SER A 212 2.00 -1.50 -31.76
CA SER A 212 2.07 -1.67 -30.30
C SER A 212 1.98 -0.33 -29.58
N ASN A 213 1.23 -0.33 -28.48
CA ASN A 213 0.86 0.90 -27.77
C ASN A 213 1.75 1.06 -26.54
N PHE A 214 2.63 2.08 -26.57
CA PHE A 214 3.55 2.37 -25.47
C PHE A 214 3.11 3.62 -24.69
N VAL A 215 3.25 3.58 -23.36
CA VAL A 215 3.03 4.77 -22.52
C VAL A 215 4.32 5.61 -22.51
N GLY A 216 4.35 6.63 -23.36
CA GLY A 216 5.45 7.59 -23.45
C GLY A 216 5.21 8.82 -22.56
N GLN A 217 6.28 9.57 -22.29
CA GLN A 217 6.20 10.91 -21.71
C GLN A 217 6.80 11.89 -22.71
N VAL A 218 6.06 12.95 -23.06
CA VAL A 218 6.55 13.97 -24.00
C VAL A 218 7.72 14.72 -23.36
N VAL A 219 8.93 14.40 -23.79
CA VAL A 219 10.15 15.15 -23.50
C VAL A 219 10.40 16.10 -24.66
N GLY A 220 10.29 17.39 -24.40
CA GLY A 220 10.51 18.41 -25.42
C GLY A 220 11.93 18.33 -25.97
N GLY A 221 12.05 18.05 -27.26
CA GLY A 221 13.31 18.13 -28.00
C GLY A 221 13.87 19.56 -27.98
N LEU A 222 15.19 19.66 -27.99
CA LEU A 222 15.93 20.90 -28.19
C LEU A 222 15.72 21.42 -29.61
#